data_AF-A0A9Q7EBV2-F1
#
_entry.id   AF-A0A9Q7EBV2-F1
#
_cell.length_a   1.000
_cell.length_b   1.000
_cell.length_c   1.000
_cell.angle_alpha   90.00
_cell.angle_beta   90.00
_cell.angle_gamma   90.00
#
_symmetry.space_group_name_H-M   'P 1'
#
loop_
_entity.id
_entity.type
_entity.pdbx_description
1 polymer ?
#
loop_
_entity_poly.entity_id
_entity_poly.type
_entity_poly.pdbx_seq_one_letter_code
_entity_poly.pdbx_strand_id
1 'polypeptide(L)'
;MTQSLKIPYNRLIRLDKTSTTPVYMQIANQLSNAIQRNIIPIDTKLPGSRKLADLLQVNRNTIIAAFDELITQGWLISHPNQGTFVQHKKNQIQSKSNAFPSTTAYSFPVDNRLDLANHEHRCNYFFTDGTPDIRLGLQEELAAIFSANLKRKQHVNYFDPYTNKTETAFKKQIINYVNVTRNIQASPANVLTTHSTTTALYLCASLLLQAGDHVAISEYGYYGSHIILQHTGAQLHPIPIHQEGIDLHALEKLCQQMPIRLLYLTVNHHYPTTQSLPVQQRVKLLQLAQQYGFILLEDDVNFDFHYNNTPPLPLISSDSKGMVIYLSSIGKSIASDFNTGLLLAPANLIQELEKHKALVEANKNYFAMHTLIELIEEGTLFRHQVKVNKIYKERRDYFCSVLTRLFGDCIAFTIPEGDLAVWVTFNYPVNLMRVRTLCLLHNLYIPTTLLYQNKKLTGIRLGFAHLTFEEIDCCLTIFHQACME
;
A
#
# COMPACT_ATOMS: atom_id res chain seq x y z
N MET A 1 -50.43 16.69 -49.78
CA MET A 1 -49.17 16.73 -50.54
C MET A 1 -48.12 17.44 -49.70
N THR A 2 -47.30 16.70 -48.94
CA THR A 2 -46.11 17.23 -48.26
C THR A 2 -44.90 16.79 -49.07
N GLN A 3 -44.25 17.74 -49.76
CA GLN A 3 -42.97 17.52 -50.43
C GLN A 3 -41.98 16.95 -49.39
N SER A 4 -41.50 15.72 -49.62
CA SER A 4 -40.42 15.15 -48.83
C SER A 4 -39.15 15.97 -49.09
N LEU A 5 -38.70 16.71 -48.07
CA LEU A 5 -37.38 17.32 -48.07
C LEU A 5 -36.34 16.22 -48.40
N LYS A 6 -35.71 16.29 -49.57
CA LYS A 6 -34.63 15.37 -49.94
C LYS A 6 -33.39 15.73 -49.12
N ILE A 7 -33.22 15.05 -47.97
CA ILE A 7 -32.03 15.19 -47.13
C ILE A 7 -30.78 14.77 -47.94
N PRO A 8 -29.77 15.63 -48.12
CA PRO A 8 -28.57 15.32 -48.91
C PRO A 8 -27.55 14.52 -48.07
N TYR A 9 -27.77 13.20 -47.96
CA TYR A 9 -26.93 12.30 -47.17
C TYR A 9 -25.43 12.33 -47.56
N ASN A 10 -25.12 12.59 -48.83
CA ASN A 10 -23.74 12.73 -49.35
C ASN A 10 -22.99 13.97 -48.85
N ARG A 11 -23.70 15.01 -48.39
CA ARG A 11 -23.08 16.20 -47.76
C ARG A 11 -23.00 16.08 -46.25
N LEU A 12 -23.91 15.30 -45.65
CA LEU A 12 -24.00 15.07 -44.21
C LEU A 12 -22.96 14.06 -43.71
N ILE A 13 -22.62 13.06 -44.53
CA ILE A 13 -21.71 11.98 -44.14
C ILE A 13 -20.43 12.14 -44.95
N ARG A 14 -19.33 12.48 -44.27
CA ARG A 14 -17.99 12.54 -44.84
C ARG A 14 -17.18 11.35 -44.36
N LEU A 15 -16.68 10.57 -45.29
CA LEU A 15 -15.91 9.36 -45.00
C LEU A 15 -14.43 9.67 -45.11
N ASP A 16 -13.69 9.31 -44.08
CA ASP A 16 -12.23 9.34 -44.09
C ASP A 16 -11.71 7.90 -43.97
N LYS A 17 -11.24 7.34 -45.09
CA LYS A 17 -10.69 5.98 -45.15
C LYS A 17 -9.30 5.86 -44.52
N THR A 18 -8.66 6.98 -44.16
CA THR A 18 -7.33 7.01 -43.51
C THR A 18 -7.43 7.05 -41.98
N SER A 19 -8.64 7.27 -41.44
CA SER A 19 -8.90 7.23 -40.01
C SER A 19 -8.80 5.80 -39.46
N THR A 20 -8.37 5.68 -38.19
CA THR A 20 -8.40 4.43 -37.42
C THR A 20 -9.83 3.95 -37.12
N THR A 21 -10.84 4.79 -37.32
CA THR A 21 -12.24 4.44 -37.09
C THR A 21 -12.82 3.71 -38.31
N PRO A 22 -13.41 2.51 -38.15
CA PRO A 22 -14.05 1.81 -39.27
C PRO A 22 -15.14 2.63 -39.97
N VAL A 23 -15.26 2.51 -41.29
CA VAL A 23 -16.18 3.31 -42.11
C VAL A 23 -17.65 3.19 -41.66
N TYR A 24 -18.11 2.00 -41.25
CA TYR A 24 -19.48 1.84 -40.75
C TYR A 24 -19.73 2.61 -39.45
N MET A 25 -18.74 2.68 -38.54
CA MET A 25 -18.80 3.48 -37.32
C MET A 25 -18.78 4.98 -37.61
N GLN A 26 -18.03 5.42 -38.63
CA GLN A 26 -18.07 6.81 -39.07
C GLN A 26 -19.47 7.19 -39.57
N ILE A 27 -20.12 6.30 -40.33
CA ILE A 27 -21.49 6.48 -40.83
C ILE A 27 -22.49 6.50 -39.66
N ALA A 28 -22.39 5.54 -38.74
CA ALA A 28 -23.25 5.46 -37.56
C ALA A 28 -23.11 6.72 -36.68
N ASN A 29 -21.88 7.14 -36.37
CA ASN A 29 -21.63 8.33 -35.54
C ASN A 29 -22.12 9.62 -36.21
N GLN A 30 -22.00 9.76 -37.53
CA GLN A 30 -22.46 10.96 -38.22
C GLN A 30 -23.98 10.98 -38.38
N LEU A 31 -24.61 9.82 -38.62
CA LEU A 31 -26.06 9.69 -38.64
C LEU A 31 -26.67 9.91 -37.25
N SER A 32 -26.11 9.34 -36.19
CA SER A 32 -26.58 9.56 -34.81
C SER A 32 -26.45 11.02 -34.40
N ASN A 33 -25.34 11.69 -34.73
CA ASN A 33 -25.17 13.13 -34.51
C ASN A 33 -26.18 13.97 -35.32
N ALA A 34 -26.45 13.62 -36.58
CA ALA A 34 -27.43 14.32 -37.40
C ALA A 34 -28.87 14.16 -36.88
N ILE A 35 -29.21 12.98 -36.36
CA ILE A 35 -30.47 12.70 -35.67
C ILE A 35 -30.53 13.50 -34.35
N GLN A 36 -29.46 13.49 -33.54
CA GLN A 36 -29.39 14.21 -32.27
C GLN A 36 -29.55 15.73 -32.44
N ARG A 37 -28.97 16.31 -33.50
CA ARG A 37 -29.10 17.74 -33.85
C ARG A 37 -30.41 18.09 -34.56
N ASN A 38 -31.33 17.12 -34.70
CA ASN A 38 -32.61 17.24 -35.40
C ASN A 38 -32.48 17.68 -36.88
N ILE A 39 -31.33 17.38 -37.52
CA ILE A 39 -31.10 17.60 -38.95
C ILE A 39 -31.85 16.53 -39.78
N ILE A 40 -31.91 15.31 -39.24
CA ILE A 40 -32.79 14.24 -39.71
C ILE A 40 -33.93 14.14 -38.69
N PRO A 41 -35.14 14.64 -39.01
CA PRO A 41 -36.26 14.62 -38.08
C PRO A 41 -36.65 13.21 -37.67
N ILE A 42 -37.25 13.09 -36.49
CA ILE A 42 -37.89 11.86 -36.01
C ILE A 42 -38.97 11.41 -37.01
N ASP A 43 -39.20 10.10 -37.08
CA ASP A 43 -40.11 9.43 -38.02
C ASP A 43 -39.71 9.56 -39.49
N THR A 44 -38.54 10.15 -39.78
CA THR A 44 -38.00 10.17 -41.14
C THR A 44 -37.62 8.75 -41.55
N LYS A 45 -38.18 8.30 -42.68
CA LYS A 45 -37.78 7.05 -43.33
C LYS A 45 -36.40 7.22 -43.98
N LEU A 46 -35.41 6.47 -43.50
CA LEU A 46 -34.09 6.44 -44.13
C LEU A 46 -34.13 5.71 -45.47
N PRO A 47 -33.22 6.04 -46.43
CA PRO A 47 -33.06 5.27 -47.64
C PRO A 47 -32.69 3.82 -47.30
N GLY A 48 -33.24 2.86 -48.06
CA GLY A 48 -32.88 1.45 -47.92
C GLY A 48 -31.38 1.24 -48.13
N SER A 49 -30.82 0.19 -47.52
CA SER A 49 -29.37 -0.03 -47.43
C SER A 49 -28.63 0.03 -48.78
N ARG A 50 -29.27 -0.42 -49.87
CA ARG A 50 -28.72 -0.36 -51.24
C ARG A 50 -28.60 1.09 -51.74
N LYS A 51 -29.68 1.86 -51.61
CA LYS A 51 -29.73 3.26 -52.06
C LYS A 51 -28.77 4.15 -51.28
N LEU A 52 -28.63 3.92 -49.97
CA LEU A 52 -27.68 4.69 -49.16
C LEU A 52 -26.23 4.30 -49.44
N ALA A 53 -25.97 3.02 -49.75
CA ALA A 53 -24.65 2.54 -50.16
C ALA A 53 -24.21 3.18 -51.49
N ASP A 54 -25.11 3.27 -52.46
CA ASP A 54 -24.84 3.93 -53.74
C ASP A 54 -24.57 5.43 -53.58
N LEU A 55 -25.34 6.12 -52.72
CA LEU A 55 -25.17 7.55 -52.44
C LEU A 55 -23.86 7.90 -51.75
N LEU A 56 -23.35 7.02 -50.89
CA LEU A 56 -22.11 7.20 -50.13
C LEU A 56 -20.90 6.51 -50.77
N GLN A 57 -21.10 5.80 -51.89
CA GLN A 57 -20.09 5.02 -52.59
C GLN A 57 -19.36 4.02 -51.67
N VAL A 58 -20.12 3.27 -50.87
CA VAL A 58 -19.62 2.23 -49.96
C VAL A 58 -20.26 0.88 -50.24
N ASN A 59 -19.66 -0.20 -49.75
CA ASN A 59 -20.27 -1.52 -49.83
C ASN A 59 -21.57 -1.55 -48.99
N ARG A 60 -22.64 -2.15 -49.53
CA ARG A 60 -23.92 -2.38 -48.85
C ARG A 60 -23.78 -2.92 -47.42
N ASN A 61 -22.84 -3.84 -47.19
CA ASN A 61 -22.64 -4.46 -45.87
C ASN A 61 -22.17 -3.42 -44.82
N THR A 62 -21.47 -2.37 -45.25
CA THR A 62 -21.06 -1.25 -44.39
C THR A 62 -22.26 -0.46 -43.89
N ILE A 63 -23.28 -0.28 -44.74
CA ILE A 63 -24.52 0.41 -44.36
C ILE A 63 -25.37 -0.48 -43.47
N ILE A 64 -25.43 -1.78 -43.73
CA ILE A 64 -26.13 -2.74 -42.86
C ILE A 64 -25.52 -2.69 -41.47
N ALA A 65 -24.20 -2.81 -41.34
CA ALA A 65 -23.51 -2.71 -40.05
C ALA A 65 -23.75 -1.35 -39.35
N ALA A 66 -23.78 -0.24 -40.09
CA ALA A 66 -24.09 1.06 -39.52
C ALA A 66 -25.55 1.18 -39.06
N PHE A 67 -26.50 0.58 -39.79
CA PHE A 67 -27.91 0.54 -39.40
C PHE A 67 -28.12 -0.36 -38.19
N ASP A 68 -27.50 -1.53 -38.14
CA ASP A 68 -27.57 -2.45 -37.01
C ASP A 68 -27.02 -1.79 -35.74
N GLU A 69 -25.90 -1.06 -35.86
CA GLU A 69 -25.34 -0.25 -34.77
C GLU A 69 -26.33 0.84 -34.31
N LEU A 70 -26.92 1.59 -35.23
CA LEU A 70 -27.89 2.64 -34.90
C LEU A 70 -29.21 2.11 -34.31
N ILE A 71 -29.65 0.92 -34.74
CA ILE A 71 -30.79 0.22 -34.16
C ILE A 71 -30.44 -0.22 -32.73
N THR A 72 -29.25 -0.79 -32.52
CA THR A 72 -28.76 -1.21 -31.19
C THR A 72 -28.64 -0.02 -30.24
N GLN A 73 -28.19 1.14 -30.73
CA GLN A 73 -28.13 2.40 -29.98
C GLN A 73 -29.50 3.08 -29.76
N GLY A 74 -30.57 2.55 -30.38
CA GLY A 74 -31.94 3.06 -30.28
C GLY A 74 -32.22 4.34 -31.07
N TRP A 75 -31.39 4.67 -32.06
CA TRP A 75 -31.60 5.80 -32.97
C TRP A 75 -32.51 5.47 -34.15
N LEU A 76 -32.57 4.20 -34.52
CA LEU A 76 -33.39 3.69 -35.63
C LEU A 76 -34.29 2.55 -35.18
N ILE A 77 -35.46 2.45 -35.81
CA ILE A 77 -36.35 1.30 -35.71
C ILE A 77 -36.60 0.71 -37.10
N SER A 78 -36.51 -0.60 -37.23
CA SER A 78 -36.78 -1.30 -38.48
C SER A 78 -38.15 -1.94 -38.42
N HIS A 79 -39.07 -1.52 -39.30
CA HIS A 79 -40.38 -2.13 -39.45
C HIS A 79 -40.39 -3.08 -40.66
N PRO A 80 -40.79 -4.36 -40.47
CA PRO A 80 -40.91 -5.32 -41.57
C PRO A 80 -41.75 -4.77 -42.72
N ASN A 81 -41.25 -4.87 -43.95
CA ASN A 81 -41.90 -4.39 -45.18
C ASN A 81 -42.20 -2.88 -45.27
N GLN A 82 -41.80 -2.08 -44.27
CA GLN A 82 -42.05 -0.64 -44.23
C GLN A 82 -40.76 0.19 -44.27
N GLY A 83 -39.63 -0.36 -43.81
CA GLY A 83 -38.31 0.27 -43.87
C GLY A 83 -37.76 0.67 -42.50
N THR A 84 -36.65 1.42 -42.50
CA THR A 84 -35.97 1.89 -41.27
C THR A 84 -36.30 3.36 -41.02
N PHE A 85 -36.76 3.68 -39.82
CA PHE A 85 -37.23 5.01 -39.43
C PHE A 85 -36.40 5.54 -38.26
N VAL A 86 -36.23 6.86 -38.20
CA VAL A 86 -35.57 7.54 -37.07
C VAL A 86 -36.48 7.56 -35.86
N GLN A 87 -36.00 7.04 -34.73
CA GLN A 87 -36.76 6.99 -33.48
C GLN A 87 -36.26 8.06 -32.49
N HIS A 88 -37.19 8.61 -31.69
CA HIS A 88 -36.83 9.53 -30.62
C HIS A 88 -36.07 8.77 -29.52
N LYS A 89 -34.79 9.10 -29.31
CA LYS A 89 -34.09 8.71 -28.08
C LYS A 89 -34.72 9.49 -26.93
N LYS A 90 -35.56 8.85 -26.10
CA LYS A 90 -36.39 9.52 -25.06
C LYS A 90 -35.63 10.40 -24.06
N ASN A 91 -34.30 10.38 -24.06
CA ASN A 91 -33.47 11.28 -23.29
C ASN A 91 -32.58 12.09 -24.25
N GLN A 92 -32.94 13.36 -24.48
CA GLN A 92 -31.97 14.35 -24.92
C GLN A 92 -30.97 14.55 -23.77
N ILE A 93 -29.96 13.68 -23.70
CA ILE A 93 -28.76 13.99 -22.95
C ILE A 93 -28.11 15.11 -23.77
N GLN A 94 -28.38 16.35 -23.36
CA GLN A 94 -27.62 17.53 -23.82
C GLN A 94 -26.15 17.12 -23.83
N SER A 95 -25.45 17.37 -24.93
CA SER A 95 -24.03 17.03 -25.06
C SER A 95 -23.23 17.86 -24.05
N LYS A 96 -23.20 17.40 -22.80
CA LYS A 96 -22.33 17.92 -21.75
C LYS A 96 -20.91 17.62 -22.21
N SER A 97 -19.99 18.56 -21.95
CA SER A 97 -18.57 18.37 -22.23
C SER A 97 -18.13 16.98 -21.79
N ASN A 98 -17.44 16.24 -22.65
CA ASN A 98 -16.91 14.90 -22.37
C ASN A 98 -15.81 14.88 -21.27
N ALA A 99 -15.67 15.96 -20.50
CA ALA A 99 -14.74 16.01 -19.38
C ALA A 99 -15.31 15.19 -18.22
N PHE A 100 -14.47 14.33 -17.64
CA PHE A 100 -14.76 13.69 -16.37
C PHE A 100 -15.00 14.79 -15.31
N PRO A 101 -16.05 14.71 -14.48
CA PRO A 101 -16.34 15.74 -13.49
C PRO A 101 -15.15 15.94 -12.53
N SER A 102 -14.76 17.20 -12.29
CA SER A 102 -13.71 17.55 -11.35
C SER A 102 -14.12 17.39 -9.88
N THR A 103 -15.43 17.40 -9.61
CA THR A 103 -16.00 17.22 -8.28
C THR A 103 -17.22 16.31 -8.35
N THR A 104 -17.44 15.54 -7.29
CA THR A 104 -18.68 14.78 -7.14
C THR A 104 -19.86 15.69 -6.78
N ALA A 105 -21.08 15.26 -7.12
CA ALA A 105 -22.32 15.93 -6.77
C ALA A 105 -22.91 15.46 -5.42
N TYR A 106 -22.30 14.46 -4.76
CA TYR A 106 -22.70 13.97 -3.44
C TYR A 106 -21.66 14.33 -2.36
N SER A 107 -22.11 14.46 -1.11
CA SER A 107 -21.22 14.64 0.04
C SER A 107 -20.61 13.32 0.50
N PHE A 108 -19.40 13.38 1.02
CA PHE A 108 -18.70 12.27 1.66
C PHE A 108 -17.88 12.83 2.84
N PRO A 109 -17.60 12.00 3.87
CA PRO A 109 -16.78 12.46 4.98
C PRO A 109 -15.34 12.70 4.53
N VAL A 110 -14.76 13.83 4.94
CA VAL A 110 -13.34 14.14 4.75
C VAL A 110 -12.67 14.02 6.11
N ASP A 111 -11.72 13.10 6.23
CA ASP A 111 -10.93 12.93 7.45
C ASP A 111 -9.53 13.52 7.21
N ASN A 112 -9.32 14.75 7.69
CA ASN A 112 -8.05 15.45 7.52
C ASN A 112 -6.88 14.74 8.23
N ARG A 113 -7.16 13.79 9.14
CA ARG A 113 -6.11 12.94 9.72
C ARG A 113 -5.54 11.96 8.71
N LEU A 114 -6.19 11.75 7.57
CA LEU A 114 -5.70 10.87 6.51
C LEU A 114 -4.91 11.64 5.43
N ASP A 115 -4.81 12.97 5.53
CA ASP A 115 -4.17 13.84 4.54
C ASP A 115 -2.63 13.74 4.52
N LEU A 116 -2.04 12.63 4.98
CA LEU A 116 -0.58 12.54 5.10
C LEU A 116 0.12 12.17 3.79
N ALA A 117 0.81 13.17 3.26
CA ALA A 117 2.26 13.24 3.04
C ALA A 117 2.99 12.15 2.24
N ASN A 118 2.30 11.39 1.38
CA ASN A 118 2.91 10.97 0.11
C ASN A 118 2.64 12.06 -0.94
N HIS A 119 3.25 13.23 -0.75
CA HIS A 119 3.36 14.17 -1.85
C HIS A 119 4.41 13.62 -2.79
N GLU A 120 4.03 13.43 -4.07
CA GLU A 120 5.02 13.31 -5.13
C GLU A 120 5.97 14.51 -5.01
N HIS A 121 7.20 14.25 -4.62
CA HIS A 121 8.25 15.25 -4.61
C HIS A 121 9.13 15.05 -5.84
N ARG A 122 9.68 16.16 -6.34
CA ARG A 122 10.64 16.15 -7.44
C ARG A 122 12.09 16.27 -6.96
N CYS A 123 12.29 16.17 -5.64
CA CYS A 123 13.61 16.27 -5.05
C CYS A 123 14.47 15.08 -5.42
N ASN A 124 15.75 15.33 -5.72
CA ASN A 124 16.72 14.25 -5.98
C ASN A 124 17.12 13.53 -4.69
N TYR A 125 17.08 14.23 -3.56
CA TYR A 125 17.40 13.69 -2.24
C TYR A 125 16.16 13.66 -1.36
N PHE A 126 16.03 12.61 -0.56
CA PHE A 126 14.92 12.48 0.40
C PHE A 126 15.28 11.56 1.55
N PHE A 127 14.73 11.85 2.73
CA PHE A 127 14.74 10.91 3.86
C PHE A 127 13.47 10.06 3.87
N THR A 128 13.61 8.82 4.35
CA THR A 128 12.50 7.91 4.64
C THR A 128 12.49 7.59 6.14
N ASP A 129 11.51 6.81 6.59
CA ASP A 129 11.43 6.31 7.96
C ASP A 129 12.26 5.04 8.22
N GLY A 130 13.12 4.66 7.26
CA GLY A 130 13.94 3.45 7.30
C GLY A 130 13.45 2.39 6.30
N THR A 131 13.55 2.70 5.02
CA THR A 131 13.19 1.77 3.93
C THR A 131 14.45 1.14 3.32
N PRO A 132 14.39 -0.14 2.87
CA PRO A 132 15.48 -0.75 2.12
C PRO A 132 15.80 -0.01 0.82
N ASP A 133 17.03 -0.18 0.34
CA ASP A 133 17.46 0.30 -0.98
C ASP A 133 16.96 -0.63 -2.08
N ILE A 134 16.02 -0.17 -2.89
CA ILE A 134 15.45 -0.94 -4.00
C ILE A 134 16.51 -1.32 -5.05
N ARG A 135 17.63 -0.60 -5.13
CA ARG A 135 18.75 -0.91 -6.04
C ARG A 135 19.48 -2.19 -5.64
N LEU A 136 19.34 -2.60 -4.39
CA LEU A 136 19.87 -3.84 -3.84
C LEU A 136 18.81 -4.95 -3.84
N GLY A 137 17.78 -4.88 -4.68
CA GLY A 137 16.77 -5.94 -4.80
C GLY A 137 17.30 -7.21 -5.46
N LEU A 138 16.41 -8.19 -5.68
CA LEU A 138 16.69 -9.44 -6.39
C LEU A 138 16.09 -9.43 -7.81
N GLN A 139 16.24 -8.33 -8.54
CA GLN A 139 15.54 -8.15 -9.83
C GLN A 139 15.87 -9.25 -10.85
N GLU A 140 17.14 -9.68 -10.90
CA GLU A 140 17.60 -10.70 -11.85
C GLU A 140 17.02 -12.08 -11.49
N GLU A 141 17.08 -12.47 -10.22
CA GLU A 141 16.52 -13.74 -9.73
C GLU A 141 14.99 -13.76 -9.89
N LEU A 142 14.32 -12.66 -9.56
CA LEU A 142 12.88 -12.53 -9.76
C LEU A 142 12.50 -12.68 -11.24
N ALA A 143 13.23 -12.04 -12.16
CA ALA A 143 12.97 -12.16 -13.59
C ALA A 143 13.20 -13.59 -14.11
N ALA A 144 14.23 -14.26 -13.59
CA ALA A 144 14.53 -15.66 -13.93
C ALA A 144 13.43 -16.62 -13.44
N ILE A 145 13.02 -16.50 -12.17
CA ILE A 145 11.94 -17.31 -11.58
C ILE A 145 10.61 -17.04 -12.31
N PHE A 146 10.28 -15.77 -12.56
CA PHE A 146 9.09 -15.39 -13.32
C PHE A 146 9.06 -16.05 -14.71
N SER A 147 10.16 -15.93 -15.44
CA SER A 147 10.29 -16.52 -16.78
C SER A 147 10.23 -18.04 -16.77
N ALA A 148 10.84 -18.69 -15.77
CA ALA A 148 10.81 -20.14 -15.63
C ALA A 148 9.39 -20.64 -15.31
N ASN A 149 8.68 -19.96 -14.41
CA ASN A 149 7.34 -20.32 -13.98
C ASN A 149 6.29 -20.17 -15.07
N LEU A 150 6.40 -19.16 -15.93
CA LEU A 150 5.50 -19.02 -17.08
C LEU A 150 5.73 -20.07 -18.18
N LYS A 151 6.96 -20.58 -18.33
CA LYS A 151 7.28 -21.56 -19.38
C LYS A 151 6.88 -22.99 -19.02
N ARG A 152 6.78 -23.33 -17.73
CA ARG A 152 6.47 -24.69 -17.26
C ARG A 152 4.95 -24.95 -17.28
N LYS A 153 4.46 -25.78 -18.20
CA LYS A 153 3.02 -26.13 -18.31
C LYS A 153 2.41 -26.69 -17.01
N GLN A 154 3.20 -27.39 -16.18
CA GLN A 154 2.75 -27.94 -14.90
C GLN A 154 2.46 -26.85 -13.86
N HIS A 155 3.03 -25.65 -14.03
CA HIS A 155 2.86 -24.53 -13.10
C HIS A 155 1.55 -23.76 -13.36
N VAL A 156 0.78 -24.07 -14.41
CA VAL A 156 -0.55 -23.48 -14.59
C VAL A 156 -1.47 -23.79 -13.40
N ASN A 157 -1.35 -24.98 -12.82
CA ASN A 157 -2.13 -25.42 -11.65
C ASN A 157 -1.78 -24.64 -10.37
N TYR A 158 -0.62 -23.98 -10.33
CA TYR A 158 -0.19 -23.16 -9.20
C TYR A 158 -0.87 -21.79 -9.15
N PHE A 159 -1.40 -21.35 -10.28
CA PHE A 159 -2.21 -20.14 -10.41
C PHE A 159 -3.71 -20.44 -10.33
N ASP A 160 -4.10 -21.70 -10.04
CA ASP A 160 -5.50 -22.09 -9.90
C ASP A 160 -6.05 -21.61 -8.55
N PRO A 161 -7.01 -20.65 -8.53
CA PRO A 161 -7.54 -20.11 -7.29
C PRO A 161 -8.39 -21.11 -6.50
N TYR A 162 -8.82 -22.22 -7.10
CA TYR A 162 -9.79 -23.15 -6.50
C TYR A 162 -9.15 -24.26 -5.66
N THR A 163 -7.83 -24.45 -5.71
CA THR A 163 -7.18 -25.63 -5.10
C THR A 163 -6.54 -25.37 -3.72
N ASN A 164 -6.38 -24.12 -3.28
CA ASN A 164 -5.67 -23.70 -2.05
C ASN A 164 -4.27 -24.32 -1.81
N LYS A 165 -3.72 -25.05 -2.79
CA LYS A 165 -2.45 -25.79 -2.67
C LYS A 165 -1.27 -24.85 -2.47
N THR A 166 -1.21 -23.80 -3.29
CA THR A 166 -0.19 -22.75 -3.23
C THR A 166 -0.14 -22.09 -1.87
N GLU A 167 -1.30 -21.71 -1.33
CA GLU A 167 -1.38 -21.03 -0.03
C GLU A 167 -0.93 -21.96 1.10
N THR A 168 -1.32 -23.24 1.04
CA THR A 168 -0.88 -24.23 2.03
C THR A 168 0.63 -24.45 2.00
N ALA A 169 1.22 -24.57 0.80
CA ALA A 169 2.67 -24.69 0.63
C ALA A 169 3.39 -23.42 1.13
N PHE A 170 2.86 -22.25 0.79
CA PHE A 170 3.41 -20.97 1.21
C PHE A 170 3.40 -20.82 2.73
N LYS A 171 2.27 -21.10 3.40
CA LYS A 171 2.20 -21.07 4.86
C LYS A 171 3.21 -22.00 5.52
N LYS A 172 3.39 -23.23 5.01
CA LYS A 172 4.42 -24.16 5.50
C LYS A 172 5.81 -23.55 5.39
N GLN A 173 6.12 -22.95 4.24
CA GLN A 173 7.44 -22.39 3.99
C GLN A 173 7.73 -21.14 4.84
N ILE A 174 6.73 -20.30 5.05
CA ILE A 174 6.80 -19.17 5.99
C ILE A 174 7.04 -19.66 7.42
N ILE A 175 6.30 -20.66 7.89
CA ILE A 175 6.49 -21.21 9.23
C ILE A 175 7.91 -21.76 9.40
N ASN A 176 8.43 -22.50 8.41
CA ASN A 176 9.81 -22.97 8.44
C ASN A 176 10.80 -21.79 8.54
N TYR A 177 10.62 -20.76 7.72
CA TYR A 177 11.46 -19.57 7.71
C TYR A 177 11.44 -18.84 9.06
N VAL A 178 10.25 -18.58 9.61
CA VAL A 178 10.07 -17.87 10.88
C VAL A 178 10.61 -18.72 12.05
N ASN A 179 10.45 -20.04 12.03
CA ASN A 179 11.03 -20.91 13.06
C ASN A 179 12.57 -20.83 13.04
N VAL A 180 13.19 -20.96 11.86
CA VAL A 180 14.66 -20.91 11.73
C VAL A 180 15.23 -19.53 12.09
N THR A 181 14.54 -18.44 11.73
CA THR A 181 15.06 -17.07 11.91
C THR A 181 14.70 -16.45 13.27
N ARG A 182 13.52 -16.77 13.82
CA ARG A 182 12.92 -16.10 15.00
C ARG A 182 12.64 -17.07 16.15
N ASN A 183 12.92 -18.36 16.01
CA ASN A 183 12.63 -19.41 17.00
C ASN A 183 11.16 -19.43 17.45
N ILE A 184 10.23 -19.17 16.52
CA ILE A 184 8.79 -19.19 16.80
C ILE A 184 8.25 -20.57 16.44
N GLN A 185 7.79 -21.31 17.46
CA GLN A 185 7.17 -22.62 17.31
C GLN A 185 5.70 -22.46 16.93
N ALA A 186 5.41 -22.49 15.64
CA ALA A 186 4.07 -22.32 15.10
C ALA A 186 3.77 -23.37 14.02
N SER A 187 2.49 -23.59 13.74
CA SER A 187 2.04 -24.44 12.64
C SER A 187 1.41 -23.59 11.53
N PRO A 188 1.15 -24.15 10.32
CA PRO A 188 0.44 -23.43 9.27
C PRO A 188 -0.96 -22.91 9.69
N ALA A 189 -1.58 -23.49 10.73
CA ALA A 189 -2.83 -23.00 11.30
C ALA A 189 -2.68 -21.72 12.14
N ASN A 190 -1.44 -21.36 12.51
CA ASN A 190 -1.12 -20.20 13.33
C ASN A 190 -0.68 -18.99 12.54
N VAL A 191 -0.70 -19.04 11.19
CA VAL A 191 -0.25 -17.94 10.35
C VAL A 191 -1.33 -17.51 9.36
N LEU A 192 -1.50 -16.19 9.29
CA LEU A 192 -2.22 -15.49 8.24
C LEU A 192 -1.24 -14.64 7.44
N THR A 193 -1.34 -14.72 6.11
CA THR A 193 -0.58 -13.88 5.19
C THR A 193 -1.49 -12.80 4.61
N THR A 194 -0.97 -11.60 4.38
CA THR A 194 -1.69 -10.44 3.82
C THR A 194 -0.82 -9.71 2.80
N HIS A 195 -1.39 -8.81 2.00
CA HIS A 195 -0.60 -8.01 1.05
C HIS A 195 0.37 -7.03 1.73
N SER A 196 0.09 -6.63 2.98
CA SER A 196 0.98 -5.77 3.76
C SER A 196 0.76 -5.97 5.26
N THR A 197 1.73 -5.55 6.07
CA THR A 197 1.60 -5.49 7.53
C THR A 197 0.52 -4.50 7.97
N THR A 198 0.33 -3.42 7.21
CA THR A 198 -0.77 -2.46 7.40
C THR A 198 -2.13 -3.16 7.26
N THR A 199 -2.30 -4.04 6.26
CA THR A 199 -3.54 -4.82 6.12
C THR A 199 -3.73 -5.79 7.28
N ALA A 200 -2.66 -6.46 7.73
CA ALA A 200 -2.73 -7.35 8.88
C ALA A 200 -3.15 -6.61 10.16
N LEU A 201 -2.54 -5.44 10.42
CA LEU A 201 -2.91 -4.58 11.53
C LEU A 201 -4.36 -4.10 11.43
N TYR A 202 -4.82 -3.69 10.25
CA TYR A 202 -6.19 -3.26 10.02
C TYR A 202 -7.20 -4.38 10.31
N LEU A 203 -6.93 -5.61 9.84
CA LEU A 203 -7.76 -6.78 10.13
C LEU A 203 -7.80 -7.11 11.63
N CYS A 204 -6.64 -7.08 12.30
CA CYS A 204 -6.56 -7.23 13.76
C CYS A 204 -7.41 -6.19 14.48
N ALA A 205 -7.21 -4.91 14.19
CA ALA A 205 -7.90 -3.81 14.84
C ALA A 205 -9.41 -3.93 14.61
N SER A 206 -9.84 -4.19 13.37
CA SER A 206 -11.26 -4.31 13.01
C SER A 206 -11.96 -5.50 13.66
N LEU A 207 -11.25 -6.59 13.93
CA LEU A 207 -11.81 -7.77 14.58
C LEU A 207 -11.81 -7.65 16.11
N LEU A 208 -10.76 -7.08 16.70
CA LEU A 208 -10.49 -7.16 18.14
C LEU A 208 -10.97 -5.96 18.93
N LEU A 209 -11.14 -4.80 18.28
CA LEU A 209 -11.49 -3.53 18.91
C LEU A 209 -12.91 -3.09 18.55
N GLN A 210 -13.53 -2.42 19.51
CA GLN A 210 -14.81 -1.74 19.38
C GLN A 210 -14.68 -0.28 19.80
N ALA A 211 -15.65 0.54 19.38
CA ALA A 211 -15.70 1.94 19.79
C ALA A 211 -15.77 2.05 21.33
N GLY A 212 -14.86 2.84 21.90
CA GLY A 212 -14.72 2.98 23.36
C GLY A 212 -13.70 2.06 24.02
N ASP A 213 -13.16 1.04 23.34
CA ASP A 213 -12.10 0.20 23.90
C ASP A 213 -10.85 1.02 24.24
N HIS A 214 -10.20 0.68 25.35
CA HIS A 214 -8.97 1.33 25.80
C HIS A 214 -7.76 0.59 25.25
N VAL A 215 -6.93 1.28 24.46
CA VAL A 215 -5.72 0.72 23.84
C VAL A 215 -4.50 1.46 24.35
N ALA A 216 -3.57 0.74 24.95
CA ALA A 216 -2.28 1.29 25.33
C ALA A 216 -1.35 1.33 24.11
N ILE A 217 -0.63 2.44 23.94
CA ILE A 217 0.40 2.63 22.91
C ILE A 217 1.62 3.27 23.55
N SER A 218 2.78 3.19 22.91
CA SER A 218 3.93 3.97 23.33
C SER A 218 3.72 5.47 23.07
N GLU A 219 4.28 6.35 23.92
CA GLU A 219 4.15 7.81 23.83
C GLU A 219 4.52 8.36 22.43
N TYR A 220 5.51 7.74 21.81
CA TYR A 220 5.86 7.92 20.39
C TYR A 220 5.66 6.58 19.68
N GLY A 221 5.17 6.63 18.45
CA GLY A 221 4.85 5.41 17.70
C GLY A 221 4.63 5.70 16.23
N TYR A 222 4.50 4.63 15.45
CA TYR A 222 4.23 4.74 14.03
C TYR A 222 2.85 5.35 13.81
N TYR A 223 2.81 6.50 13.15
CA TYR A 223 1.57 7.25 12.99
C TYR A 223 0.47 6.45 12.28
N GLY A 224 0.83 5.65 11.27
CA GLY A 224 -0.12 4.83 10.53
C GLY A 224 -0.85 3.81 11.39
N SER A 225 -0.16 3.19 12.36
CA SER A 225 -0.80 2.24 13.28
C SER A 225 -1.73 2.96 14.25
N HIS A 226 -1.36 4.15 14.73
CA HIS A 226 -2.22 4.95 15.59
C HIS A 226 -3.52 5.36 14.89
N ILE A 227 -3.50 5.78 13.62
CA ILE A 227 -4.74 6.05 12.87
C ILE A 227 -5.59 4.78 12.82
N ILE A 228 -5.01 3.64 12.41
CA ILE A 228 -5.77 2.41 12.23
C ILE A 228 -6.50 2.03 13.52
N LEU A 229 -5.81 2.10 14.66
CA LEU A 229 -6.40 1.84 15.96
C LEU A 229 -7.49 2.87 16.30
N GLN A 230 -7.25 4.17 16.10
CA GLN A 230 -8.25 5.22 16.33
C GLN A 230 -9.48 5.11 15.42
N HIS A 231 -9.32 4.63 14.19
CA HIS A 231 -10.40 4.49 13.21
C HIS A 231 -11.45 3.47 13.67
N THR A 232 -11.09 2.53 14.56
CA THR A 232 -12.06 1.62 15.19
C THR A 232 -12.96 2.31 16.24
N GLY A 233 -12.64 3.54 16.62
CA GLY A 233 -13.28 4.26 17.72
C GLY A 233 -12.64 3.98 19.09
N ALA A 234 -11.52 3.26 19.14
CA ALA A 234 -10.77 3.02 20.36
C ALA A 234 -10.13 4.31 20.93
N GLN A 235 -10.04 4.37 22.25
CA GLN A 235 -9.35 5.43 22.98
C GLN A 235 -7.89 5.04 23.20
N LEU A 236 -6.95 5.80 22.63
CA LEU A 236 -5.52 5.52 22.77
C LEU A 236 -4.95 6.18 24.03
N HIS A 237 -4.20 5.40 24.80
CA HIS A 237 -3.54 5.82 26.04
C HIS A 237 -2.02 5.72 25.87
N PRO A 238 -1.32 6.86 25.70
CA PRO A 238 0.13 6.86 25.55
C PRO A 238 0.82 6.51 26.88
N ILE A 239 1.72 5.53 26.82
CA ILE A 239 2.59 5.14 27.93
C ILE A 239 3.97 5.79 27.73
N PRO A 240 4.51 6.50 28.74
CA PRO A 240 5.82 7.13 28.66
C PRO A 240 6.93 6.14 28.24
N ILE A 241 7.94 6.67 27.55
CA ILE A 241 9.12 5.91 27.12
C ILE A 241 10.35 6.46 27.84
N HIS A 242 11.13 5.56 28.43
CA HIS A 242 12.43 5.84 29.05
C HIS A 242 13.56 5.29 28.18
N GLN A 243 14.81 5.47 28.60
CA GLN A 243 15.98 4.96 27.88
C GLN A 243 16.00 3.44 27.69
N GLU A 244 15.27 2.69 28.52
CA GLU A 244 15.18 1.23 28.45
C GLU A 244 13.88 0.74 27.77
N GLY A 245 13.08 1.63 27.20
CA GLY A 245 11.80 1.31 26.56
C GLY A 245 10.57 1.79 27.34
N ILE A 246 9.45 1.13 27.13
CA ILE A 246 8.13 1.54 27.66
C ILE A 246 8.06 1.44 29.19
N ASP A 247 7.46 2.43 29.85
CA ASP A 247 7.28 2.44 31.30
C ASP A 247 6.24 1.41 31.75
N LEU A 248 6.71 0.25 32.19
CA LEU A 248 5.86 -0.84 32.66
C LEU A 248 5.13 -0.52 33.97
N HIS A 249 5.62 0.41 34.79
CA HIS A 249 4.92 0.81 36.01
C HIS A 249 3.74 1.73 35.67
N ALA A 250 3.93 2.65 34.71
CA ALA A 250 2.84 3.47 34.19
C ALA A 250 1.77 2.61 33.50
N LEU A 251 2.17 1.61 32.72
CA LEU A 251 1.25 0.64 32.11
C LEU A 251 0.44 -0.12 33.18
N GLU A 252 1.11 -0.67 34.19
CA GLU A 252 0.44 -1.42 35.25
C GLU A 252 -0.56 -0.55 36.02
N LYS A 253 -0.19 0.69 36.34
CA LYS A 253 -1.08 1.66 36.97
C LYS A 253 -2.30 1.97 36.11
N LEU A 254 -2.12 2.07 34.79
CA LEU A 254 -3.23 2.28 33.85
C LEU A 254 -4.19 1.08 33.86
N CYS A 255 -3.67 -0.15 33.84
CA CYS A 255 -4.47 -1.38 33.92
C CYS A 255 -5.27 -1.49 35.24
N GLN A 256 -4.78 -0.90 36.33
CA GLN A 256 -5.50 -0.83 37.60
C GLN A 256 -6.65 0.20 37.59
N GLN A 257 -6.58 1.20 36.70
CA GLN A 257 -7.57 2.26 36.60
C GLN A 257 -8.70 1.93 35.62
N MET A 258 -8.40 1.19 34.55
CA MET A 258 -9.35 0.84 33.50
C MET A 258 -8.95 -0.45 32.78
N PRO A 259 -9.93 -1.19 32.22
CA PRO A 259 -9.63 -2.40 31.46
C PRO A 259 -8.96 -2.04 30.14
N ILE A 260 -7.69 -2.41 29.98
CA ILE A 260 -6.98 -2.29 28.71
C ILE A 260 -7.33 -3.48 27.83
N ARG A 261 -7.75 -3.19 26.59
CA ARG A 261 -8.09 -4.22 25.61
C ARG A 261 -6.84 -4.76 24.91
N LEU A 262 -5.93 -3.85 24.55
CA LEU A 262 -4.78 -4.14 23.70
C LEU A 262 -3.63 -3.19 24.03
N LEU A 263 -2.40 -3.69 23.99
CA LEU A 263 -1.16 -2.92 23.95
C LEU A 263 -0.49 -3.14 22.59
N TYR A 264 -0.33 -2.07 21.81
CA TYR A 264 0.44 -2.08 20.57
C TYR A 264 1.86 -1.59 20.83
N LEU A 265 2.86 -2.36 20.41
CA LEU A 265 4.25 -2.03 20.62
C LEU A 265 5.20 -2.69 19.61
N THR A 266 6.33 -2.04 19.39
CA THR A 266 7.49 -2.54 18.65
C THR A 266 8.61 -2.90 19.63
N VAL A 267 9.04 -4.17 19.67
CA VAL A 267 9.88 -4.71 20.77
C VAL A 267 11.37 -4.76 20.43
N ASN A 268 11.74 -5.20 19.22
CA ASN A 268 13.15 -5.33 18.83
C ASN A 268 13.75 -4.00 18.37
N HIS A 269 12.99 -3.21 17.63
CA HIS A 269 13.40 -1.89 17.16
C HIS A 269 12.26 -0.93 17.39
N HIS A 270 12.25 -0.28 18.56
CA HIS A 270 11.15 0.61 18.91
C HIS A 270 10.98 1.70 17.85
N TYR A 271 9.77 1.93 17.35
CA TYR A 271 9.54 3.04 16.45
C TYR A 271 9.03 4.27 17.23
N PRO A 272 9.68 5.44 17.16
CA PRO A 272 10.76 5.81 16.25
C PRO A 272 12.18 5.63 16.82
N THR A 273 12.33 5.28 18.10
CA THR A 273 13.59 5.44 18.86
C THR A 273 14.72 4.44 18.52
N THR A 274 14.43 3.38 17.77
CA THR A 274 15.30 2.26 17.38
C THR A 274 15.76 1.36 18.54
N GLN A 275 15.30 1.62 19.76
CA GLN A 275 15.73 0.89 20.96
C GLN A 275 15.10 -0.50 21.06
N SER A 276 15.86 -1.47 21.53
CA SER A 276 15.36 -2.81 21.82
C SER A 276 14.89 -2.93 23.26
N LEU A 277 13.72 -3.52 23.47
CA LEU A 277 13.20 -3.78 24.81
C LEU A 277 14.02 -4.89 25.50
N PRO A 278 14.53 -4.66 26.73
CA PRO A 278 15.29 -5.66 27.47
C PRO A 278 14.50 -6.94 27.79
N VAL A 279 15.19 -8.07 27.87
CA VAL A 279 14.57 -9.40 28.13
C VAL A 279 13.75 -9.42 29.42
N GLN A 280 14.22 -8.80 30.50
CA GLN A 280 13.48 -8.74 31.77
C GLN A 280 12.15 -7.99 31.63
N GLN A 281 12.12 -6.91 30.84
CA GLN A 281 10.91 -6.15 30.57
C GLN A 281 9.94 -6.94 29.68
N ARG A 282 10.45 -7.72 28.71
CA ARG A 282 9.64 -8.65 27.89
C ARG A 282 8.88 -9.67 28.75
N VAL A 283 9.57 -10.29 29.72
CA VAL A 283 8.96 -11.25 30.65
C VAL A 283 7.88 -10.56 31.50
N LYS A 284 8.17 -9.37 32.02
CA LYS A 284 7.20 -8.60 32.81
C LYS A 284 5.97 -8.19 31.99
N LEU A 285 6.14 -7.82 30.71
CA LEU A 285 5.01 -7.54 29.81
C LEU A 285 4.08 -8.73 29.62
N LEU A 286 4.63 -9.92 29.39
CA LEU A 286 3.85 -11.15 29.26
C LEU A 286 3.07 -11.45 30.55
N GLN A 287 3.71 -11.26 31.71
CA GLN A 287 3.05 -11.42 33.02
C GLN A 287 1.91 -10.42 33.21
N LEU A 288 2.11 -9.14 32.88
CA LEU A 288 1.08 -8.11 32.96
C LEU A 288 -0.09 -8.41 32.02
N ALA A 289 0.19 -8.83 30.77
CA ALA A 289 -0.83 -9.21 29.81
C ALA A 289 -1.68 -10.37 30.34
N GLN A 290 -1.05 -11.40 30.91
CA GLN A 290 -1.75 -12.52 31.53
C GLN A 290 -2.55 -12.09 32.78
N GLN A 291 -2.00 -11.22 33.63
CA GLN A 291 -2.63 -10.78 34.86
C GLN A 291 -3.88 -9.92 34.62
N TYR A 292 -3.81 -8.99 33.66
CA TYR A 292 -4.88 -8.03 33.39
C TYR A 292 -5.73 -8.39 32.16
N GLY A 293 -5.35 -9.43 31.41
CA GLY A 293 -6.14 -9.99 30.31
C GLY A 293 -6.13 -9.17 29.01
N PHE A 294 -5.11 -8.35 28.77
CA PHE A 294 -4.99 -7.54 27.56
C PHE A 294 -4.14 -8.22 26.48
N ILE A 295 -4.44 -7.92 25.22
CA ILE A 295 -3.72 -8.46 24.04
C ILE A 295 -2.41 -7.71 23.84
N LEU A 296 -1.32 -8.44 23.59
CA LEU A 296 -0.04 -7.87 23.14
C LEU A 296 0.02 -7.93 21.61
N LEU A 297 -0.11 -6.80 20.95
CA LEU A 297 0.06 -6.70 19.50
C LEU A 297 1.49 -6.26 19.20
N GLU A 298 2.37 -7.23 18.98
CA GLU A 298 3.80 -7.04 18.73
C GLU A 298 4.03 -6.76 17.23
N ASP A 299 4.55 -5.58 16.91
CA ASP A 299 4.94 -5.19 15.56
C ASP A 299 6.46 -5.29 15.38
N ASP A 300 6.88 -6.19 14.51
CA ASP A 300 8.28 -6.58 14.31
C ASP A 300 8.65 -6.67 12.82
N VAL A 301 8.16 -5.71 12.03
CA VAL A 301 8.43 -5.61 10.57
C VAL A 301 9.92 -5.52 10.20
N ASN A 302 10.77 -5.11 11.14
CA ASN A 302 12.19 -4.89 10.92
C ASN A 302 13.08 -5.96 11.57
N PHE A 303 12.51 -7.10 11.98
CA PHE A 303 13.26 -8.19 12.62
C PHE A 303 14.49 -8.63 11.81
N ASP A 304 14.40 -8.65 10.49
CA ASP A 304 15.49 -9.18 9.67
C ASP A 304 16.70 -8.21 9.55
N PHE A 305 16.60 -6.99 10.09
CA PHE A 305 17.65 -5.96 10.01
C PHE A 305 18.35 -5.77 11.36
N HIS A 306 19.29 -6.65 11.68
CA HIS A 306 20.18 -6.55 12.84
C HIS A 306 21.64 -6.69 12.40
N TYR A 307 22.56 -5.97 13.06
CA TYR A 307 23.93 -5.77 12.54
C TYR A 307 25.05 -6.39 13.36
N ASN A 308 24.96 -6.34 14.69
CA ASN A 308 26.08 -6.67 15.57
C ASN A 308 25.86 -7.97 16.37
N ASN A 309 24.64 -8.25 16.81
CA ASN A 309 24.31 -9.35 17.72
C ASN A 309 23.15 -10.19 17.18
N THR A 310 23.01 -11.41 17.70
CA THR A 310 21.76 -12.17 17.56
C THR A 310 20.63 -11.37 18.22
N PRO A 311 19.54 -11.09 17.51
CA PRO A 311 18.45 -10.31 18.07
C PRO A 311 17.80 -11.03 19.25
N PRO A 312 17.32 -10.30 20.27
CA PRO A 312 16.52 -10.93 21.31
C PRO A 312 15.22 -11.48 20.70
N LEU A 313 14.78 -12.63 21.19
CA LEU A 313 13.62 -13.32 20.61
C LEU A 313 12.32 -12.52 20.81
N PRO A 314 11.42 -12.49 19.82
CA PRO A 314 10.11 -11.83 19.94
C PRO A 314 9.28 -12.31 21.13
N LEU A 315 8.33 -11.50 21.60
CA LEU A 315 7.46 -11.87 22.74
C LEU A 315 6.70 -13.17 22.47
N ILE A 316 6.21 -13.36 21.24
CA ILE A 316 5.44 -14.55 20.87
C ILE A 316 6.24 -15.85 21.07
N SER A 317 7.57 -15.81 21.03
CA SER A 317 8.39 -17.02 21.23
C SER A 317 8.30 -17.58 22.65
N SER A 318 7.90 -16.73 23.61
CA SER A 318 7.79 -17.06 25.04
C SER A 318 6.34 -17.05 25.54
N ASP A 319 5.37 -16.83 24.63
CA ASP A 319 3.96 -16.78 24.97
C ASP A 319 3.37 -18.20 25.12
N SER A 320 3.00 -18.55 26.34
CA SER A 320 2.37 -19.84 26.66
C SER A 320 0.85 -19.75 26.81
N LYS A 321 0.27 -18.56 26.72
CA LYS A 321 -1.15 -18.29 27.01
C LYS A 321 -1.93 -17.76 25.81
N GLY A 322 -1.25 -17.48 24.69
CA GLY A 322 -1.88 -16.96 23.49
C GLY A 322 -2.28 -15.49 23.63
N MET A 323 -1.52 -14.73 24.40
CA MET A 323 -1.73 -13.29 24.61
C MET A 323 -1.12 -12.44 23.49
N VAL A 324 -0.16 -12.98 22.74
CA VAL A 324 0.61 -12.25 21.74
C VAL A 324 0.07 -12.50 20.34
N ILE A 325 -0.16 -11.42 19.61
CA ILE A 325 -0.34 -11.41 18.16
C ILE A 325 0.92 -10.77 17.57
N TYR A 326 1.65 -11.54 16.77
CA TYR A 326 2.91 -11.09 16.17
C TYR A 326 2.68 -10.66 14.72
N LEU A 327 3.03 -9.41 14.42
CA LEU A 327 3.02 -8.84 13.08
C LEU A 327 4.46 -8.74 12.56
N SER A 328 4.70 -9.25 11.36
CA SER A 328 5.99 -9.14 10.67
C SER A 328 5.77 -9.07 9.17
N SER A 329 6.83 -8.82 8.41
CA SER A 329 6.83 -8.93 6.95
C SER A 329 7.91 -9.89 6.46
N ILE A 330 7.76 -10.35 5.22
CA ILE A 330 8.81 -11.03 4.46
C ILE A 330 8.95 -10.38 3.08
N GLY A 331 10.15 -10.36 2.52
CA GLY A 331 10.41 -9.82 1.18
C GLY A 331 10.59 -8.30 1.12
N LYS A 332 10.64 -7.62 2.27
CA LYS A 332 10.81 -6.16 2.38
C LYS A 332 12.09 -5.65 1.66
N SER A 333 13.15 -6.45 1.62
CA SER A 333 14.45 -6.14 0.97
C SER A 333 14.53 -6.51 -0.52
N ILE A 334 13.45 -7.02 -1.12
CA ILE A 334 13.44 -7.48 -2.52
C ILE A 334 12.75 -6.47 -3.45
N ALA A 335 11.42 -6.38 -3.38
CA ALA A 335 10.59 -5.50 -4.18
C ALA A 335 9.20 -5.39 -3.53
N SER A 336 8.52 -4.25 -3.70
CA SER A 336 7.24 -3.94 -3.05
C SER A 336 6.18 -5.02 -3.26
N ASP A 337 6.11 -5.57 -4.47
CA ASP A 337 5.06 -6.52 -4.88
C ASP A 337 5.24 -7.91 -4.27
N PHE A 338 6.42 -8.18 -3.68
CA PHE A 338 6.72 -9.42 -2.96
C PHE A 338 6.77 -9.21 -1.45
N ASN A 339 6.59 -7.96 -0.97
CA ASN A 339 6.49 -7.70 0.45
C ASN A 339 5.16 -8.28 0.96
N THR A 340 5.23 -9.34 1.76
CA THR A 340 4.06 -10.03 2.29
C THR A 340 3.96 -9.79 3.79
N GLY A 341 2.80 -9.31 4.24
CA GLY A 341 2.48 -9.20 5.66
C GLY A 341 2.22 -10.57 6.28
N LEU A 342 2.71 -10.76 7.49
CA LEU A 342 2.58 -11.98 8.28
C LEU A 342 1.94 -11.63 9.62
N LEU A 343 0.98 -12.44 10.02
CA LEU A 343 0.34 -12.37 11.33
C LEU A 343 0.36 -13.77 11.93
N LEU A 344 1.00 -13.89 13.09
CA LEU A 344 1.04 -15.14 13.86
C LEU A 344 0.23 -14.99 15.15
N ALA A 345 -0.66 -15.96 15.40
CA ALA A 345 -1.56 -15.97 16.54
C ALA A 345 -2.12 -17.39 16.82
N PRO A 346 -2.83 -17.60 17.94
CA PRO A 346 -3.58 -18.83 18.17
C PRO A 346 -4.55 -19.16 17.03
N ALA A 347 -4.69 -20.45 16.70
CA ALA A 347 -5.39 -20.91 15.49
C ALA A 347 -6.87 -20.49 15.43
N ASN A 348 -7.55 -20.40 16.57
CA ASN A 348 -8.93 -19.92 16.65
C ASN A 348 -9.05 -18.45 16.20
N LEU A 349 -8.07 -17.61 16.54
CA LEU A 349 -8.05 -16.22 16.08
C LEU A 349 -7.73 -16.12 14.59
N ILE A 350 -6.76 -16.91 14.11
CA ILE A 350 -6.43 -16.99 12.67
C ILE A 350 -7.65 -17.38 11.84
N GLN A 351 -8.43 -18.37 12.30
CA GLN A 351 -9.63 -18.83 11.61
C GLN A 351 -10.68 -17.71 11.45
N GLU A 352 -10.87 -16.85 12.46
CA GLU A 352 -11.77 -15.70 12.34
C GLU A 352 -11.18 -14.62 11.43
N LEU A 353 -9.89 -14.31 11.57
CA LEU A 353 -9.22 -13.34 10.70
C LEU A 353 -9.26 -13.73 9.22
N GLU A 354 -9.21 -15.03 8.89
CA GLU A 354 -9.37 -15.51 7.50
C GLU A 354 -10.73 -15.16 6.92
N LYS A 355 -11.80 -15.24 7.71
CA LYS A 355 -13.16 -14.84 7.27
C LYS A 355 -13.23 -13.34 7.01
N HIS A 356 -12.64 -12.54 7.90
CA HIS A 356 -12.59 -11.08 7.73
C HIS A 356 -11.71 -10.67 6.54
N LYS A 357 -10.57 -11.34 6.35
CA LYS A 357 -9.70 -11.13 5.19
C LYS A 357 -10.46 -11.37 3.88
N ALA A 358 -11.31 -12.39 3.80
CA ALA A 358 -12.09 -12.68 2.59
C ALA A 358 -13.05 -11.56 2.19
N LEU A 359 -13.43 -10.66 3.11
CA LEU A 359 -14.24 -9.48 2.81
C LEU A 359 -13.44 -8.33 2.18
N VAL A 360 -12.14 -8.25 2.46
CA VAL A 360 -11.29 -7.10 2.11
C VAL A 360 -10.29 -7.45 1.00
N GLU A 361 -9.76 -8.68 1.00
CA GLU A 361 -8.75 -9.18 0.06
C GLU A 361 -9.31 -10.37 -0.75
N ALA A 362 -10.07 -10.09 -1.81
CA ALA A 362 -10.66 -11.12 -2.67
C ALA A 362 -9.62 -11.82 -3.57
N ASN A 363 -8.57 -11.09 -3.99
CA ASN A 363 -7.55 -11.59 -4.92
C ASN A 363 -6.25 -11.92 -4.19
N LYS A 364 -5.69 -13.10 -4.50
CA LYS A 364 -4.39 -13.56 -4.00
C LYS A 364 -3.34 -13.47 -5.11
N ASN A 365 -2.14 -13.01 -4.78
CA ASN A 365 -1.00 -13.01 -5.71
C ASN A 365 -0.27 -14.36 -5.65
N TYR A 366 -0.83 -15.37 -6.32
CA TYR A 366 -0.24 -16.71 -6.37
C TYR A 366 1.19 -16.71 -6.93
N PHE A 367 1.48 -15.81 -7.87
CA PHE A 367 2.81 -15.67 -8.44
C PHE A 367 3.84 -15.22 -7.40
N ALA A 368 3.53 -14.17 -6.63
CA ALA A 368 4.39 -13.70 -5.55
C ALA A 368 4.61 -14.79 -4.48
N MET A 369 3.54 -15.50 -4.10
CA MET A 369 3.63 -16.62 -3.15
C MET A 369 4.59 -17.70 -3.65
N HIS A 370 4.45 -18.17 -4.89
CA HIS A 370 5.35 -19.18 -5.46
C HIS A 370 6.79 -18.74 -5.57
N THR A 371 7.00 -17.51 -6.01
CA THR A 371 8.35 -16.95 -6.10
C THR A 371 9.01 -16.89 -4.72
N LEU A 372 8.27 -16.47 -3.70
CA LEU A 372 8.78 -16.48 -2.32
C LEU A 372 9.04 -17.90 -1.80
N ILE A 373 8.20 -18.88 -2.14
CA ILE A 373 8.47 -20.29 -1.80
C ILE A 373 9.84 -20.70 -2.33
N GLU A 374 10.07 -20.54 -3.64
CA GLU A 374 11.34 -20.91 -4.29
C GLU A 374 12.53 -20.15 -3.68
N LEU A 375 12.41 -18.83 -3.48
CA LEU A 375 13.47 -18.02 -2.88
C LEU A 375 13.83 -18.45 -1.45
N ILE A 376 12.85 -18.90 -0.66
CA ILE A 376 13.09 -19.40 0.70
C ILE A 376 13.67 -20.83 0.65
N GLU A 377 13.09 -21.72 -0.17
CA GLU A 377 13.54 -23.12 -0.32
C GLU A 377 15.00 -23.21 -0.80
N GLU A 378 15.37 -22.39 -1.78
CA GLU A 378 16.75 -22.33 -2.29
C GLU A 378 17.72 -21.59 -1.35
N GLY A 379 17.20 -20.95 -0.29
CA GLY A 379 17.96 -20.12 0.64
C GLY A 379 18.43 -18.79 0.04
N THR A 380 17.95 -18.40 -1.14
CA THR A 380 18.30 -17.16 -1.84
C THR A 380 17.90 -15.94 -1.02
N LEU A 381 16.69 -15.94 -0.44
CA LEU A 381 16.23 -14.85 0.43
C LEU A 381 17.14 -14.66 1.65
N PHE A 382 17.56 -15.75 2.30
CA PHE A 382 18.43 -15.68 3.47
C PHE A 382 19.83 -15.13 3.11
N ARG A 383 20.45 -15.65 2.04
CA ARG A 383 21.74 -15.14 1.54
C ARG A 383 21.66 -13.66 1.17
N HIS A 384 20.56 -13.26 0.54
CA HIS A 384 20.29 -11.86 0.22
C HIS A 384 20.25 -11.00 1.47
N GLN A 385 19.49 -11.41 2.48
CA GLN A 385 19.36 -10.69 3.73
C GLN A 385 20.71 -10.48 4.43
N VAL A 386 21.54 -11.53 4.49
CA VAL A 386 22.91 -11.45 5.04
C VAL A 386 23.78 -10.44 4.27
N LYS A 387 23.71 -10.47 2.93
CA LYS A 387 24.46 -9.54 2.06
C LYS A 387 24.03 -8.09 2.28
N VAL A 388 22.72 -7.80 2.27
CA VAL A 388 22.23 -6.42 2.40
C VAL A 388 22.43 -5.87 3.81
N ASN A 389 22.32 -6.71 4.85
CA ASN A 389 22.60 -6.29 6.23
C ASN A 389 24.04 -5.81 6.41
N LYS A 390 25.01 -6.43 5.74
CA LYS A 390 26.40 -5.95 5.75
C LYS A 390 26.50 -4.54 5.15
N ILE A 391 25.88 -4.31 4.00
CA ILE A 391 25.88 -3.00 3.32
C ILE A 391 25.18 -1.95 4.20
N TYR A 392 24.02 -2.27 4.76
CA TYR A 392 23.29 -1.35 5.63
C TYR A 392 24.04 -1.05 6.92
N LYS A 393 24.78 -2.02 7.49
CA LYS A 393 25.69 -1.77 8.62
C LYS A 393 26.77 -0.75 8.25
N GLU A 394 27.43 -0.91 7.11
CA GLU A 394 28.45 0.03 6.63
C GLU A 394 27.86 1.44 6.41
N ARG A 395 26.66 1.52 5.83
CA ARG A 395 25.91 2.78 5.65
C ARG A 395 25.52 3.42 6.99
N ARG A 396 25.04 2.63 7.96
CA ARG A 396 24.73 3.09 9.32
C ARG A 396 25.95 3.69 9.99
N ASP A 397 27.06 2.96 9.99
CA ASP A 397 28.31 3.35 10.65
C ASP A 397 28.83 4.67 10.03
N TYR A 398 28.78 4.79 8.70
CA TYR A 398 29.11 6.03 8.00
C TYR A 398 28.14 7.18 8.32
N PHE A 399 26.83 6.94 8.23
CA PHE A 399 25.79 7.92 8.53
C PHE A 399 25.96 8.52 9.93
N CYS A 400 26.17 7.66 10.94
CA CYS A 400 26.43 8.07 12.31
C CYS A 400 27.72 8.90 12.41
N SER A 401 28.79 8.50 11.71
CA SER A 401 30.05 9.26 11.70
C SER A 401 29.89 10.67 11.10
N VAL A 402 29.08 10.81 10.05
CA VAL A 402 28.80 12.10 9.41
C VAL A 402 27.92 12.97 10.31
N LEU A 403 26.91 12.39 10.97
CA LEU A 403 26.11 13.10 11.98
C LEU A 403 26.99 13.67 13.10
N THR A 404 27.87 12.85 13.68
CA THR A 404 28.81 13.29 14.72
C THR A 404 29.73 14.39 14.21
N ARG A 405 30.26 14.26 12.98
CA ARG A 405 31.16 15.24 12.37
C ARG A 405 30.48 16.60 12.14
N LEU A 406 29.24 16.60 11.67
CA LEU A 406 28.52 17.84 11.31
C LEU A 406 27.91 18.53 12.53
N PHE A 407 27.24 17.77 13.42
CA PHE A 407 26.45 18.37 14.50
C PHE A 407 27.16 18.38 15.86
N GLY A 408 28.14 17.50 16.10
CA GLY A 408 28.78 17.36 17.41
C GLY A 408 27.75 17.21 18.54
N ASP A 409 27.88 18.04 19.59
CA ASP A 409 27.01 18.01 20.77
C ASP A 409 25.64 18.69 20.56
N CYS A 410 25.36 19.24 19.37
CA CYS A 410 24.08 19.88 19.06
C CYS A 410 22.92 18.87 18.98
N ILE A 411 23.22 17.60 18.74
CA ILE A 411 22.26 16.50 18.68
C ILE A 411 22.67 15.36 19.61
N ALA A 412 21.71 14.52 19.98
CA ALA A 412 21.94 13.27 20.67
C ALA A 412 21.28 12.12 19.90
N PHE A 413 22.03 11.04 19.69
CA PHE A 413 21.55 9.79 19.11
C PHE A 413 22.36 8.61 19.64
N THR A 414 21.79 7.41 19.56
CA THR A 414 22.48 6.15 19.82
C THR A 414 22.68 5.43 18.49
N ILE A 415 23.85 4.80 18.28
CA ILE A 415 24.07 3.98 17.09
C ILE A 415 23.13 2.77 17.16
N PRO A 416 22.16 2.63 16.24
CA PRO A 416 21.16 1.56 16.32
C PRO A 416 21.80 0.17 16.15
N GLU A 417 21.47 -0.80 17.00
CA GLU A 417 21.99 -2.18 16.85
C GLU A 417 21.35 -2.95 15.69
N GLY A 418 20.19 -2.48 15.24
CA GLY A 418 19.46 -2.89 14.04
C GLY A 418 18.51 -1.77 13.58
N ASP A 419 17.44 -2.11 12.85
CA ASP A 419 16.57 -1.15 12.14
C ASP A 419 17.28 -0.49 10.94
N LEU A 420 16.58 0.38 10.19
CA LEU A 420 17.05 1.02 8.96
C LEU A 420 17.09 2.56 9.06
N ALA A 421 16.93 3.09 10.27
CA ALA A 421 16.94 4.52 10.56
C ALA A 421 17.71 4.84 11.84
N VAL A 422 18.08 6.11 12.02
CA VAL A 422 18.63 6.65 13.26
C VAL A 422 17.62 7.62 13.87
N TRP A 423 17.41 7.51 15.18
CA TRP A 423 16.64 8.48 15.95
C TRP A 423 17.54 9.59 16.47
N VAL A 424 17.26 10.82 16.06
CA VAL A 424 18.05 12.00 16.41
C VAL A 424 17.20 12.94 17.26
N THR A 425 17.76 13.41 18.37
CA THR A 425 17.15 14.43 19.24
C THR A 425 18.02 15.68 19.29
N PHE A 426 17.40 16.84 19.41
CA PHE A 426 18.10 18.13 19.42
C PHE A 426 18.28 18.64 20.85
N ASN A 427 19.50 19.08 21.17
CA ASN A 427 19.85 19.67 22.46
C ASN A 427 19.58 21.17 22.54
N TYR A 428 18.97 21.74 21.49
CA TYR A 428 18.58 23.14 21.39
C TYR A 428 17.22 23.27 20.68
N PRO A 429 16.49 24.39 20.86
CA PRO A 429 15.20 24.58 20.21
C PRO A 429 15.35 24.73 18.70
N VAL A 430 14.80 23.78 17.94
CA VAL A 430 14.75 23.81 16.46
C VAL A 430 13.31 23.73 16.00
N ASN A 431 12.93 24.54 15.01
CA ASN A 431 11.63 24.39 14.36
C ASN A 431 11.75 23.42 13.19
N LEU A 432 11.37 22.16 13.39
CA LEU A 432 11.53 21.10 12.37
C LEU A 432 10.72 21.37 11.11
N MET A 433 9.59 22.08 11.22
CA MET A 433 8.80 22.48 10.04
C MET A 433 9.54 23.51 9.19
N ARG A 434 10.23 24.47 9.82
CA ARG A 434 11.09 25.44 9.11
C ARG A 434 12.29 24.74 8.46
N VAL A 435 12.97 23.86 9.20
CA VAL A 435 14.10 23.05 8.66
C VAL A 435 13.66 22.28 7.43
N ARG A 436 12.50 21.61 7.49
CA ARG A 436 11.91 20.90 6.35
C ARG A 436 11.70 21.82 5.14
N THR A 437 11.15 23.02 5.34
CA THR A 437 10.95 23.98 4.25
C THR A 437 12.27 24.44 3.63
N LEU A 438 13.29 24.72 4.45
CA LEU A 438 14.63 25.09 3.96
C LEU A 438 15.28 23.93 3.19
N CYS A 439 15.23 22.71 3.73
CA CYS A 439 15.72 21.52 3.02
C CYS A 439 15.07 21.36 1.64
N LEU A 440 13.75 21.60 1.55
CA LEU A 440 13.01 21.51 0.29
C LEU A 440 13.53 22.51 -0.76
N LEU A 441 13.86 23.74 -0.34
CA LEU A 441 14.47 24.75 -1.23
C LEU A 441 15.84 24.31 -1.76
N HIS A 442 16.56 23.51 -0.98
CA HIS A 442 17.86 22.94 -1.33
C HIS A 442 17.76 21.50 -1.88
N ASN A 443 16.62 21.11 -2.45
CA ASN A 443 16.43 19.84 -3.15
C ASN A 443 16.49 18.57 -2.26
N LEU A 444 16.19 18.71 -0.96
CA LEU A 444 16.04 17.62 0.00
C LEU A 444 14.61 17.54 0.55
N TYR A 445 13.90 16.45 0.28
CA TYR A 445 12.57 16.22 0.81
C TYR A 445 12.61 15.50 2.17
N ILE A 446 11.89 16.04 3.15
CA ILE A 446 11.69 15.42 4.47
C ILE A 446 10.18 15.25 4.69
N PRO A 447 9.65 14.01 4.76
CA PRO A 447 8.26 13.78 5.13
C PRO A 447 7.94 14.32 6.52
N THR A 448 6.73 14.89 6.69
CA THR A 448 6.28 15.40 8.00
C THR A 448 6.15 14.30 9.04
N THR A 449 5.89 13.07 8.62
CA THR A 449 5.78 11.88 9.47
C THR A 449 7.09 11.52 10.19
N LEU A 450 8.22 12.06 9.75
CA LEU A 450 9.52 11.87 10.39
C LEU A 450 9.77 12.83 11.55
N LEU A 451 8.95 13.88 11.68
CA LEU A 451 9.17 15.00 12.60
C LEU A 451 8.38 14.79 13.89
N TYR A 452 9.08 14.81 15.03
CA TYR A 452 8.49 14.66 16.36
C TYR A 452 8.85 15.87 17.20
N GLN A 453 7.89 16.78 17.33
CA GLN A 453 8.11 18.02 18.07
C GLN A 453 6.95 18.30 19.01
N ASN A 454 7.25 18.33 20.31
CA ASN A 454 6.35 18.75 21.37
C ASN A 454 7.09 19.66 22.36
N LYS A 455 6.46 20.02 23.49
CA LYS A 455 7.07 20.93 24.48
C LYS A 455 8.34 20.37 25.15
N LYS A 456 8.50 19.06 25.20
CA LYS A 456 9.58 18.35 25.92
C LYS A 456 10.60 17.70 24.98
N LEU A 457 10.22 17.41 23.74
CA LEU A 457 11.00 16.64 22.78
C LEU A 457 11.03 17.38 21.43
N THR A 458 12.23 17.51 20.87
CA THR A 458 12.44 17.81 19.45
C THR A 458 13.32 16.72 18.88
N GLY A 459 12.73 15.86 18.04
CA GLY A 459 13.42 14.71 17.45
C GLY A 459 12.96 14.43 16.03
N ILE A 460 13.82 13.73 15.29
CA ILE A 460 13.59 13.35 13.90
C ILE A 460 14.11 11.93 13.68
N ARG A 461 13.35 11.14 12.93
CA ARG A 461 13.77 9.79 12.51
C ARG A 461 14.32 9.87 11.08
N LEU A 462 15.57 9.47 10.89
CA LEU A 462 16.26 9.58 9.61
C LEU A 462 16.64 8.19 9.08
N GLY A 463 15.97 7.74 8.02
CA GLY A 463 16.32 6.53 7.29
C GLY A 463 17.66 6.68 6.56
N PHE A 464 18.56 5.71 6.75
CA PHE A 464 19.88 5.68 6.09
C PHE A 464 19.99 4.58 5.05
N ALA A 465 19.19 3.52 5.17
CA ALA A 465 19.40 2.29 4.42
C ALA A 465 19.25 2.47 2.91
N HIS A 466 18.34 3.32 2.45
CA HIS A 466 18.13 3.57 1.02
C HIS A 466 19.20 4.43 0.37
N LEU A 467 20.08 5.10 1.13
CA LEU A 467 21.06 6.07 0.63
C LEU A 467 22.43 5.43 0.34
N THR A 468 23.11 5.88 -0.71
CA THR A 468 24.56 5.64 -0.93
C THR A 468 25.40 6.55 -0.03
N PHE A 469 26.71 6.27 0.08
CA PHE A 469 27.62 7.14 0.85
C PHE A 469 27.61 8.59 0.34
N GLU A 470 27.59 8.80 -0.97
CA GLU A 470 27.49 10.13 -1.58
C GLU A 470 26.15 10.82 -1.27
N GLU A 471 25.05 10.08 -1.38
CA GLU A 471 23.72 10.59 -1.03
C GLU A 471 23.62 10.95 0.46
N ILE A 472 24.27 10.18 1.35
CA ILE A 472 24.37 10.47 2.80
C ILE A 472 25.06 11.82 3.03
N ASP A 473 26.22 12.06 2.40
CA ASP A 473 26.95 13.32 2.54
C ASP A 473 26.10 14.50 2.06
N CYS A 474 25.46 14.39 0.90
CA CYS A 474 24.58 15.44 0.37
C CYS A 474 23.39 15.71 1.30
N CYS A 475 22.65 14.67 1.70
CA CYS A 475 21.46 14.80 2.53
C CYS A 475 21.80 15.43 3.89
N LEU A 476 22.83 14.93 4.57
CA LEU A 476 23.20 15.42 5.90
C LEU A 476 23.82 16.82 5.87
N THR A 477 24.52 17.19 4.80
CA THR A 477 25.05 18.55 4.63
C THR A 477 23.92 19.57 4.46
N ILE A 478 22.96 19.29 3.57
CA ILE A 478 21.78 20.15 3.37
C ILE A 478 20.97 20.25 4.66
N PHE A 479 20.74 19.11 5.32
CA PHE A 479 20.01 19.07 6.58
C PHE A 479 20.70 19.89 7.69
N HIS A 480 22.02 19.77 7.80
CA HIS A 480 22.82 20.54 8.75
C HIS A 480 22.73 22.05 8.49
N GLN A 481 22.92 22.50 7.24
CA GLN A 481 22.79 23.91 6.88
C GLN A 481 21.40 24.46 7.25
N ALA A 482 20.34 23.74 6.91
CA ALA A 482 18.98 24.13 7.24
C ALA A 482 18.69 24.17 8.76
N CYS A 483 19.40 23.40 9.58
CA CYS A 483 19.28 23.46 11.04
C CYS A 483 19.99 24.67 11.66
N MET A 484 21.02 25.20 10.99
CA MET A 484 21.84 26.32 11.48
C MET A 484 21.33 27.70 11.06
N GLU A 485 20.32 27.76 10.16
CA GLU A 485 19.63 28.98 9.70
C GLU A 485 18.33 29.29 10.46
#